data_AF-A0A4S2ALD1-F1
#
_entry.id   AF-A0A4S2ALD1-F1
#
_cell.length_a   1.000
_cell.length_b   1.000
_cell.length_c   1.000
_cell.angle_alpha   90.00
_cell.angle_beta   90.00
_cell.angle_gamma   90.00
#
_symmetry.space_group_name_H-M   'P 1'
#
loop_
_entity.id
_entity.type
_entity.pdbx_description
1 polymer ?
#
loop_
_entity_poly.entity_id
_entity_poly.type
_entity_poly.pdbx_seq_one_letter_code
_entity_poly.pdbx_strand_id
1 'polypeptide(L)'
;MEKKYYLSSLDSYLFEKVYECTIRKEITLSDKHQFIIGTITPSINIQNKDINKIGMVNRYEGDCLIPILRFPCFVNVLIDPQWGFENIDWHSVDLRNFQFIAICELYQTRENAQKHIF
;
A
#
# COMPACT_ATOMS: atom_id res chain seq x y z
N MET A 1 -11.35 10.63 -11.04
CA MET A 1 -10.11 11.26 -10.56
C MET A 1 -9.26 10.18 -9.91
N GLU A 2 -8.04 9.98 -10.39
CA GLU A 2 -7.10 9.06 -9.74
C GLU A 2 -6.59 9.71 -8.44
N LYS A 3 -6.71 9.02 -7.29
CA LYS A 3 -6.17 9.52 -6.02
C LYS A 3 -4.67 9.22 -5.98
N LYS A 4 -3.86 10.24 -5.70
CA LYS A 4 -2.40 10.13 -5.54
C LYS A 4 -2.02 10.45 -4.10
N TYR A 5 -1.16 9.61 -3.54
CA TYR A 5 -0.55 9.74 -2.23
C TYR A 5 0.97 9.52 -2.33
N TYR A 6 1.67 9.64 -1.22
CA TYR A 6 3.11 9.45 -1.13
C TYR A 6 3.41 8.43 -0.03
N LEU A 7 4.20 7.42 -0.37
CA LEU A 7 4.53 6.31 0.51
C LEU A 7 6.01 6.41 0.90
N SER A 8 6.30 6.36 2.19
CA SER A 8 7.66 6.17 2.72
C SER A 8 7.60 5.29 3.97
N SER A 9 8.77 4.92 4.48
CA SER A 9 8.89 4.14 5.71
C SER A 9 10.15 4.52 6.47
N LEU A 10 10.01 4.74 7.78
CA LEU A 10 11.16 4.76 8.69
C LEU A 10 11.62 3.35 9.07
N ASP A 11 10.75 2.35 8.91
CA ASP A 11 10.94 0.97 9.38
C ASP A 11 11.39 0.00 8.27
N SER A 12 11.49 0.46 7.01
CA SER A 12 11.81 -0.41 5.87
C SER A 12 12.75 0.24 4.86
N TYR A 13 13.89 -0.40 4.63
CA TYR A 13 14.86 0.01 3.60
C TYR A 13 14.28 0.00 2.17
N LEU A 14 13.27 -0.84 1.91
CA LEU A 14 12.60 -0.87 0.60
C LEU A 14 11.88 0.45 0.29
N PHE A 15 11.44 1.14 1.34
CA PHE A 15 10.67 2.39 1.27
C PHE A 15 11.37 3.54 1.99
N GLU A 16 12.71 3.51 2.09
CA GLU A 16 13.51 4.60 2.71
C GLU A 16 13.34 5.94 1.96
N LYS A 17 13.01 5.87 0.66
CA LYS A 17 12.72 7.02 -0.21
C LYS A 17 11.22 7.22 -0.32
N VAL A 18 10.83 8.40 -0.80
CA VAL A 18 9.42 8.68 -1.08
C VAL A 18 9.02 8.16 -2.46
N TYR A 19 7.98 7.34 -2.46
CA TYR A 19 7.33 6.78 -3.64
C TYR A 19 6.02 7.50 -3.90
N GLU A 20 5.74 7.83 -5.15
CA GLU A 20 4.39 8.25 -5.53
C GLU A 20 3.50 7.02 -5.62
N CYS A 21 2.38 7.01 -4.92
CA CYS A 21 1.41 5.92 -4.93
C CYS A 21 0.12 6.40 -5.58
N THR A 22 -0.27 5.81 -6.70
CA THR A 22 -1.55 6.08 -7.35
C THR A 22 -2.52 4.95 -7.03
N ILE A 23 -3.66 5.28 -6.44
CA ILE A 23 -4.71 4.31 -6.10
C ILE A 23 -5.40 3.86 -7.37
N ARG A 24 -5.40 2.53 -7.60
CA ARG A 24 -6.02 1.90 -8.77
C ARG A 24 -7.34 1.22 -8.43
N LYS A 25 -7.44 0.63 -7.24
CA LYS A 25 -8.65 -0.06 -6.79
C LYS A 25 -8.77 0.01 -5.27
N GLU A 26 -9.99 0.26 -4.80
CA GLU A 26 -10.38 0.23 -3.39
C GLU A 26 -11.33 -0.96 -3.21
N ILE A 27 -11.08 -1.81 -2.21
CA ILE A 27 -11.79 -3.08 -2.03
C ILE A 27 -12.12 -3.23 -0.55
N THR A 28 -13.39 -3.48 -0.25
CA THR A 28 -13.83 -3.92 1.08
C THR A 28 -14.06 -5.42 1.01
N LEU A 29 -13.31 -6.19 1.77
CA LEU A 29 -13.42 -7.64 1.84
C LEU A 29 -14.69 -8.07 2.60
N SER A 30 -15.06 -9.34 2.47
CA SER A 30 -16.25 -9.91 3.10
C SER A 30 -16.21 -9.83 4.64
N ASP A 31 -15.03 -9.83 5.23
CA ASP A 31 -14.77 -9.66 6.66
C ASP A 31 -14.61 -8.19 7.10
N LYS A 32 -14.90 -7.25 6.19
CA LYS A 32 -14.80 -5.77 6.35
C LYS A 32 -13.37 -5.22 6.37
N HIS A 33 -12.33 -6.03 6.19
CA HIS A 33 -10.99 -5.49 6.00
C HIS A 33 -10.94 -4.66 4.71
N GLN A 34 -10.15 -3.59 4.76
CA GLN A 34 -10.00 -2.66 3.65
C GLN A 34 -8.67 -2.91 2.95
N PHE A 35 -8.75 -3.11 1.63
CA PHE A 35 -7.60 -3.40 0.78
C PHE A 35 -7.55 -2.39 -0.36
N ILE A 36 -6.38 -1.82 -0.58
CA ILE A 36 -6.13 -0.92 -1.71
C ILE A 36 -5.08 -1.55 -2.62
N ILE A 37 -5.36 -1.55 -3.92
CA ILE A 37 -4.35 -1.79 -4.95
C ILE A 37 -3.82 -0.44 -5.42
N GLY A 38 -2.52 -0.25 -5.33
CA GLY A 38 -1.82 0.95 -5.79
C GLY A 38 -0.72 0.62 -6.80
N THR A 39 -0.37 1.61 -7.61
CA THR A 39 0.89 1.59 -8.38
C THR A 39 1.87 2.60 -7.81
N ILE A 40 3.11 2.17 -7.58
CA ILE A 40 4.18 3.01 -7.05
C ILE A 40 5.18 3.44 -8.14
N THR A 41 5.79 4.60 -7.94
CA THR A 41 6.90 5.09 -8.76
C THR A 41 7.94 5.79 -7.88
N PRO A 42 9.24 5.43 -7.96
CA PRO A 42 9.81 4.37 -8.81
C PRO A 42 9.35 2.95 -8.41
N SER A 43 9.71 1.92 -9.18
CA SER A 43 9.50 0.54 -8.73
C SER A 43 10.47 0.18 -7.61
N ILE A 44 10.06 -0.73 -6.73
CA ILE A 44 10.97 -1.38 -5.77
C ILE A 44 11.56 -2.63 -6.41
N ASN A 45 12.82 -2.94 -6.11
CA ASN A 45 13.44 -4.18 -6.55
C ASN A 45 13.40 -5.22 -5.43
N ILE A 46 12.75 -6.35 -5.67
CA ILE A 46 12.70 -7.49 -4.74
C ILE A 46 13.17 -8.72 -5.50
N GLN A 47 14.26 -9.34 -5.05
CA GLN A 47 14.82 -10.55 -5.67
C GLN A 47 15.05 -10.42 -7.19
N ASN A 48 15.74 -9.34 -7.61
CA ASN A 48 16.05 -9.01 -9.00
C ASN A 48 14.84 -8.74 -9.90
N LYS A 49 13.72 -8.35 -9.31
CA LYS A 49 12.49 -8.11 -10.05
C LYS A 49 11.86 -6.80 -9.61
N ASP A 50 11.44 -6.02 -10.59
CA ASP A 50 10.88 -4.69 -10.36
C ASP A 50 9.37 -4.78 -10.11
N ILE A 51 8.97 -4.38 -8.91
CA ILE A 51 7.59 -4.33 -8.47
C ILE A 51 7.10 -2.89 -8.49
N ASN A 52 6.04 -2.64 -9.25
CA ASN A 52 5.36 -1.34 -9.27
C ASN A 52 3.90 -1.43 -8.82
N LYS A 53 3.33 -2.62 -8.64
CA LYS A 53 1.98 -2.84 -8.12
C LYS A 53 2.06 -3.39 -6.72
N ILE A 54 1.35 -2.76 -5.80
CA ILE A 54 1.31 -3.15 -4.39
C ILE A 54 -0.13 -3.23 -3.89
N GLY A 55 -0.34 -4.11 -2.93
CA GLY A 55 -1.50 -4.13 -2.07
C GLY A 55 -1.20 -3.38 -0.78
N MET A 56 -2.21 -2.76 -0.19
CA MET A 56 -2.09 -2.06 1.09
C MET A 56 -3.32 -2.37 1.94
N VAL A 57 -3.09 -2.67 3.21
CA VAL A 57 -4.13 -2.79 4.24
C VAL A 57 -3.78 -1.89 5.41
N ASN A 58 -4.78 -1.44 6.16
CA ASN A 58 -4.56 -0.67 7.39
C ASN A 58 -3.72 -1.49 8.37
N ARG A 59 -2.73 -0.85 9.02
CA ARG A 59 -1.88 -1.50 10.01
C ARG A 59 -2.61 -1.74 11.33
N TYR A 60 -3.42 -0.77 11.77
CA TYR A 60 -4.08 -0.78 13.06
C TYR A 60 -5.58 -1.06 12.91
N GLU A 61 -6.13 -1.82 13.85
CA GLU A 61 -7.56 -2.06 13.94
C GLU A 61 -8.30 -0.74 14.20
N GLY A 62 -9.40 -0.51 13.46
CA GLY A 62 -10.19 0.72 13.55
C GLY A 62 -9.75 1.86 12.64
N ASP A 63 -8.57 1.80 12.04
CA ASP A 63 -8.16 2.75 11.00
C ASP A 63 -8.95 2.54 9.70
N CYS A 64 -9.25 3.64 9.03
CA CYS A 64 -9.92 3.63 7.72
C CYS A 64 -8.93 3.96 6.62
N LEU A 65 -8.77 3.03 5.70
CA LEU A 65 -8.06 3.19 4.43
C LEU A 65 -9.01 3.66 3.31
N ILE A 66 -10.32 3.37 3.44
CA ILE A 66 -11.37 3.72 2.47
C ILE A 66 -12.55 4.38 3.22
N PRO A 67 -12.67 5.73 3.21
CA PRO A 67 -11.66 6.70 2.80
C PRO A 67 -10.54 6.83 3.84
N ILE A 68 -9.37 7.34 3.42
CA ILE A 68 -8.30 7.74 4.35
C ILE A 68 -8.75 9.00 5.10
N LEU A 69 -8.87 8.90 6.43
CA LEU A 69 -9.38 9.98 7.28
C LEU A 69 -8.28 10.83 7.92
N ARG A 70 -7.07 10.28 8.06
CA ARG A 70 -5.93 10.92 8.74
C ARG A 70 -4.64 10.57 8.02
N PHE A 71 -3.68 11.50 8.06
CA PHE A 71 -2.33 11.30 7.55
C PHE A 71 -1.33 11.53 8.69
N PRO A 72 -0.20 10.79 8.73
CA PRO A 72 0.07 9.61 7.93
C PRO A 72 -0.91 8.47 8.25
N CYS A 73 -1.30 7.72 7.22
CA CYS A 73 -2.06 6.49 7.38
C CYS A 73 -1.07 5.32 7.35
N PHE A 74 -1.03 4.55 8.43
CA PHE A 74 -0.10 3.42 8.55
C PHE A 74 -0.66 2.20 7.83
N VAL A 75 0.12 1.64 6.92
CA VAL A 75 -0.28 0.51 6.09
C VAL A 75 0.74 -0.62 6.13
N ASN A 76 0.25 -1.85 6.04
CA ASN A 76 1.05 -3.00 5.65
C ASN A 76 1.03 -3.10 4.13
N VAL A 77 2.21 -3.11 3.52
CA VAL A 77 2.39 -3.26 2.08
C VAL A 77 2.57 -4.74 1.74
N LEU A 78 1.75 -5.18 0.79
CA LEU A 78 1.64 -6.54 0.34
C LEU A 78 1.96 -6.63 -1.16
N ILE A 79 2.47 -7.77 -1.61
CA ILE A 79 2.59 -8.10 -3.03
C ILE A 79 1.95 -9.46 -3.30
N ASP A 80 1.41 -9.63 -4.50
CA ASP A 80 1.06 -10.97 -4.97
C ASP A 80 2.33 -11.70 -5.42
N PRO A 81 2.69 -12.86 -4.83
CA PRO A 81 3.84 -13.65 -5.28
C PRO A 81 3.70 -14.15 -6.72
N GLN A 82 2.49 -14.17 -7.28
CA GLN A 82 2.17 -14.44 -8.68
C GLN A 82 2.19 -13.19 -9.57
N TRP A 83 2.79 -12.10 -9.09
CA TRP A 83 3.21 -10.94 -9.89
C TRP A 83 2.12 -9.96 -10.31
N GLY A 84 0.93 -10.04 -9.72
CA GLY A 84 -0.10 -9.06 -10.01
C GLY A 84 -1.43 -9.32 -9.31
N PHE A 85 -2.29 -8.31 -9.26
CA PHE A 85 -3.60 -8.39 -8.62
C PHE A 85 -4.73 -8.64 -9.64
N GLU A 86 -4.36 -9.00 -10.87
CA GLU A 86 -5.28 -9.37 -11.93
C GLU A 86 -5.86 -10.76 -11.67
N ASN A 87 -7.17 -10.93 -11.88
CA ASN A 87 -7.87 -12.22 -11.77
C ASN A 87 -8.01 -12.79 -10.36
N ILE A 88 -7.90 -11.95 -9.32
CA ILE A 88 -8.21 -12.33 -7.94
C ILE A 88 -9.73 -12.28 -7.71
N ASP A 89 -10.29 -13.36 -7.20
CA ASP A 89 -11.65 -13.35 -6.65
C ASP A 89 -11.64 -12.72 -5.25
N TRP A 90 -11.95 -11.42 -5.21
CA TRP A 90 -11.94 -10.63 -3.98
C TRP A 90 -13.06 -11.01 -2.99
N HIS A 91 -14.03 -11.83 -3.39
CA HIS A 91 -15.08 -12.29 -2.47
C HIS A 91 -14.61 -13.43 -1.56
N SER A 92 -13.64 -14.24 -2.03
CA SER A 92 -13.14 -15.41 -1.32
C SER A 92 -11.63 -15.35 -1.05
N VAL A 93 -10.97 -14.23 -1.34
CA VAL A 93 -9.52 -14.09 -1.15
C VAL A 93 -9.15 -14.14 0.34
N ASP A 94 -8.06 -14.83 0.64
CA ASP A 94 -7.40 -14.78 1.94
C ASP A 94 -6.16 -13.91 1.84
N LEU A 95 -6.08 -12.87 2.67
CA LEU A 95 -4.95 -11.94 2.67
C LEU A 95 -3.61 -12.62 3.01
N ARG A 96 -3.63 -13.78 3.68
CA ARG A 96 -2.43 -14.59 3.96
C ARG A 96 -1.78 -15.17 2.71
N ASN A 97 -2.48 -15.16 1.57
CA ASN A 97 -1.93 -15.57 0.28
C ASN A 97 -1.00 -14.50 -0.33
N PHE A 98 -1.06 -13.25 0.18
CA PHE A 98 -0.16 -12.19 -0.25
C PHE A 98 1.09 -12.14 0.63
N GLN A 99 2.21 -11.78 0.02
CA GLN A 99 3.46 -11.62 0.73
C GLN A 99 3.53 -10.22 1.33
N PHE A 100 3.73 -10.13 2.64
CA PHE A 100 4.09 -8.89 3.32
C PHE A 100 5.53 -8.48 2.99
N ILE A 101 5.74 -7.20 2.66
CA ILE A 101 7.07 -6.68 2.30
C ILE A 101 7.52 -5.49 3.15
N ALA A 102 6.61 -4.68 3.67
CA ALA A 102 6.98 -3.51 4.47
C ALA A 102 5.79 -2.96 5.28
N ILE A 103 6.12 -2.29 6.38
CA ILE A 103 5.27 -1.28 7.01
C ILE A 103 5.60 0.06 6.36
N CYS A 104 4.59 0.85 6.03
CA CYS A 104 4.79 2.19 5.47
C CYS A 104 3.77 3.18 6.00
N GLU A 105 4.10 4.46 5.84
CA GLU A 105 3.22 5.58 6.04
C GLU A 105 2.76 6.15 4.68
N LEU A 106 1.45 6.26 4.50
CA LEU A 106 0.84 7.02 3.40
C LEU A 106 0.66 8.47 3.84
N TYR A 107 1.12 9.40 3.00
CA TYR A 107 1.00 10.85 3.19
C TYR A 107 0.23 11.49 2.05
N GLN A 108 -0.42 12.62 2.36
CA GLN A 108 -1.12 13.43 1.37
C GLN A 108 -0.16 14.21 0.46
N THR A 109 1.01 14.60 0.97
CA THR A 109 2.00 15.41 0.23
C THR A 109 3.38 14.75 0.24
N ARG A 110 4.16 15.00 -0.81
CA ARG A 110 5.54 14.52 -0.95
C ARG A 110 6.42 15.04 0.17
N GLU A 111 6.26 16.32 0.51
CA GLU A 111 7.04 16.99 1.55
C GLU A 111 6.84 16.33 2.92
N ASN A 112 5.60 16.03 3.30
CA ASN A 112 5.33 15.35 4.57
C ASN A 112 5.94 13.95 4.60
N ALA A 113 5.92 13.23 3.48
CA ALA A 113 6.57 11.93 3.37
C ALA A 113 8.09 12.00 3.50
N GLN A 114 8.72 13.03 2.94
CA GLN A 114 10.19 13.22 3.02
C GLN A 114 10.65 13.59 4.43
N LYS A 115 9.82 14.35 5.16
CA LYS A 115 10.12 14.85 6.50
C LYS A 115 9.51 14.00 7.61
N HIS A 116 8.75 12.96 7.26
CA HIS A 116 7.94 12.15 8.16
C HIS A 116 7.10 12.98 9.13
N ILE A 117 6.35 13.95 8.60
CA ILE A 117 5.47 14.85 9.39
C ILE A 117 4.13 14.14 9.67
N PHE A 118 3.73 14.13 10.94
CA PHE A 118 2.51 13.51 11.47
C PHE A 118 1.33 14.48 11.52
#